data_AF-A0A840STU2-F1
#
_entry.id   AF-A0A840STU2-F1
#
_cell.length_a   1.000
_cell.length_b   1.000
_cell.length_c   1.000
_cell.angle_alpha   90.00
_cell.angle_beta   90.00
_cell.angle_gamma   90.00
#
_symmetry.space_group_name_H-M   'P 1'
#
loop_
_entity.id
_entity.type
_entity.pdbx_description
1 polymer ?
#
loop_
_entity_poly.entity_id
_entity_poly.type
_entity_poly.pdbx_seq_one_letter_code
_entity_poly.pdbx_strand_id
1 'polypeptide(L)'
;MRMRAIAAVGAGILAAASGAQAAGSFVCERSPTVEVAEQVGGNFALQNIVNEYRVRWDAVEARRECEAFAAGQPSEISCLNGRRDWTAIMASVPGDYFGQSNKALAATYRKEMQRGNGFKEAMAYCRSVGAIE
;
A
#
# COMPACT_ATOMS: atom_id res chain seq x y z
N MET A 1 59.86 36.13 -11.16
CA MET A 1 58.98 35.07 -10.62
C MET A 1 57.54 35.47 -10.93
N ARG A 2 56.96 35.03 -12.06
CA ARG A 2 56.05 33.87 -12.21
C ARG A 2 54.85 33.85 -11.22
N MET A 3 53.67 34.23 -11.76
CA MET A 3 52.38 33.50 -11.71
C MET A 3 51.71 33.32 -10.31
N ARG A 4 50.40 33.49 -10.08
CA ARG A 4 49.21 33.05 -10.85
C ARG A 4 47.96 33.85 -10.45
N ALA A 5 47.13 34.17 -11.45
CA ALA A 5 45.71 34.44 -11.25
C ALA A 5 44.98 33.13 -10.91
N ILE A 6 44.15 33.13 -9.88
CA ILE A 6 43.25 32.01 -9.55
C ILE A 6 41.88 32.36 -10.16
N ALA A 7 41.57 31.74 -11.29
CA ALA A 7 40.22 31.79 -11.87
C ALA A 7 39.34 30.78 -11.14
N ALA A 8 38.29 31.26 -10.49
CA ALA A 8 37.25 30.44 -9.89
C ALA A 8 36.43 29.77 -11.01
N VAL A 9 36.50 28.44 -11.10
CA VAL A 9 35.62 27.66 -11.97
C VAL A 9 34.36 27.34 -11.17
N GLY A 10 33.25 27.96 -11.56
CA GLY A 10 31.93 27.73 -10.96
C GLY A 10 31.47 26.29 -11.19
N ALA A 11 31.09 25.62 -10.11
CA ALA A 11 30.43 24.33 -10.16
C ALA A 11 29.01 24.51 -10.69
N GLY A 12 28.78 24.14 -11.95
CA GLY A 12 27.44 23.97 -12.50
C GLY A 12 26.82 22.72 -11.91
N ILE A 13 25.91 22.88 -10.94
CA ILE A 13 25.03 21.80 -10.50
C ILE A 13 24.03 21.57 -11.63
N LEU A 14 24.28 20.53 -12.44
CA LEU A 14 23.28 20.00 -13.36
C LEU A 14 22.16 19.39 -12.50
N ALA A 15 21.08 20.15 -12.32
CA ALA A 15 19.81 19.61 -11.87
C ALA A 15 19.33 18.64 -12.95
N ALA A 16 19.63 17.35 -12.77
CA ALA A 16 18.98 16.30 -13.52
C ALA A 16 17.49 16.38 -13.19
N ALA A 17 16.70 16.92 -14.11
CA ALA A 17 15.27 16.71 -14.13
C ALA A 17 15.08 15.20 -14.38
N SER A 18 15.05 14.42 -13.32
CA SER A 18 14.49 13.09 -13.34
C SER A 18 13.01 13.27 -13.69
N GLY A 19 12.68 13.04 -14.97
CA GLY A 19 11.33 12.66 -15.31
C GLY A 19 11.01 11.45 -14.45
N ALA A 20 10.22 11.65 -13.40
CA ALA A 20 9.84 10.59 -12.48
C ALA A 20 8.95 9.63 -13.28
N GLN A 21 9.58 8.60 -13.86
CA GLN A 21 8.87 7.41 -14.28
C GLN A 21 8.25 6.83 -13.01
N ALA A 22 6.96 6.48 -13.06
CA ALA A 22 6.29 5.82 -11.96
C ALA A 22 7.15 4.64 -11.48
N ALA A 23 7.34 4.53 -10.16
CA ALA A 23 8.21 3.51 -9.58
C ALA A 23 7.65 2.09 -9.74
N GLY A 24 6.33 1.95 -9.94
CA GLY A 24 5.71 0.66 -10.20
C GLY A 24 4.19 0.70 -10.11
N SER A 25 3.62 -0.44 -9.72
CA SER A 25 2.16 -0.61 -9.58
C SER A 25 1.84 -1.62 -8.49
N PHE A 26 0.83 -1.32 -7.67
CA PHE A 26 0.28 -2.26 -6.68
C PHE A 26 -0.74 -3.24 -7.29
N VAL A 27 -0.99 -3.17 -8.60
CA VAL A 27 -1.90 -4.10 -9.29
C VAL A 27 -1.30 -5.50 -9.29
N CYS A 28 -2.12 -6.48 -8.93
CA CYS A 28 -1.78 -7.89 -8.92
C CYS A 28 -2.46 -8.63 -10.07
N GLU A 29 -1.74 -9.55 -10.73
CA GLU A 29 -2.32 -10.44 -11.75
C GLU A 29 -3.40 -11.36 -11.15
N ARG A 30 -3.14 -11.86 -9.94
CA ARG A 30 -4.09 -12.68 -9.18
C ARG A 30 -4.89 -11.80 -8.21
N SER A 31 -6.20 -12.05 -8.10
CA SER A 31 -7.03 -11.38 -7.11
C SER A 31 -6.51 -11.60 -5.68
N PRO A 32 -6.32 -10.54 -4.88
CA PRO A 32 -5.96 -10.65 -3.46
C PRO A 32 -6.99 -11.41 -2.61
N THR A 33 -8.23 -11.55 -3.09
CA THR A 33 -9.29 -12.28 -2.38
C THR A 33 -9.01 -13.78 -2.29
N VAL A 34 -8.13 -14.32 -3.15
CA VAL A 34 -7.70 -15.72 -3.07
C VAL A 34 -6.98 -15.99 -1.76
N GLU A 35 -6.04 -15.13 -1.37
CA GLU A 35 -5.31 -15.27 -0.11
C GLU A 35 -6.25 -15.13 1.09
N VAL A 36 -7.25 -14.25 1.02
CA VAL A 36 -8.28 -14.16 2.09
C VAL A 36 -8.98 -15.51 2.28
N ALA A 37 -9.39 -16.15 1.18
CA ALA A 37 -10.06 -17.45 1.24
C ALA A 37 -9.14 -18.55 1.81
N GLU A 38 -7.84 -18.52 1.50
CA GLU A 38 -6.84 -19.41 2.06
C GLU A 38 -6.67 -19.24 3.57
N GLN A 39 -6.80 -18.02 4.10
CA GLN A 39 -6.64 -17.75 5.53
C GLN A 39 -7.86 -18.12 6.38
N VAL A 40 -9.09 -17.92 5.88
CA VAL A 40 -10.30 -18.05 6.72
C VAL A 40 -11.31 -19.10 6.25
N GLY A 41 -11.10 -19.75 5.10
CA GLY A 41 -11.98 -20.81 4.60
C GLY A 41 -13.38 -20.34 4.20
N GLY A 42 -14.32 -21.27 4.03
CA GLY A 42 -15.55 -21.11 3.22
C GLY A 42 -16.70 -20.24 3.75
N ASN A 43 -16.49 -19.38 4.75
CA ASN A 43 -17.51 -18.43 5.20
C ASN A 43 -17.40 -17.11 4.41
N PHE A 44 -18.24 -16.94 3.38
CA PHE A 44 -18.16 -15.77 2.49
C PHE A 44 -18.35 -14.42 3.19
N ALA A 45 -19.24 -14.31 4.18
CA ALA A 45 -19.41 -13.05 4.89
C ALA A 45 -18.17 -12.70 5.73
N LEU A 46 -17.56 -13.69 6.38
CA LEU A 46 -16.31 -13.52 7.10
C LEU A 46 -15.16 -13.18 6.15
N GLN A 47 -15.04 -13.86 5.01
CA GLN A 47 -14.05 -13.53 3.97
C GLN A 47 -14.19 -12.06 3.54
N ASN A 48 -15.41 -11.58 3.28
CA ASN A 48 -15.62 -10.19 2.88
C ASN A 48 -15.23 -9.19 3.99
N ILE A 49 -15.52 -9.52 5.25
CA ILE A 49 -15.08 -8.71 6.39
C ILE A 49 -13.55 -8.70 6.46
N VAL A 50 -12.90 -9.85 6.46
CA VAL A 50 -11.44 -9.97 6.52
C VAL A 50 -10.78 -9.27 5.33
N ASN A 51 -11.43 -9.28 4.16
CA ASN A 51 -10.98 -8.53 3.00
C ASN A 51 -10.97 -7.00 3.27
N GLU A 52 -11.92 -6.44 4.01
CA GLU A 52 -11.85 -5.02 4.40
C GLU A 52 -10.64 -4.73 5.31
N TYR A 53 -10.32 -5.63 6.24
CA TYR A 53 -9.14 -5.50 7.09
C TYR A 53 -7.83 -5.66 6.32
N ARG A 54 -7.78 -6.62 5.38
CA ARG A 54 -6.68 -6.73 4.41
C ARG A 54 -6.50 -5.43 3.63
N VAL A 55 -7.57 -4.84 3.10
CA VAL A 55 -7.50 -3.59 2.34
C VAL A 55 -7.02 -2.42 3.20
N ARG A 56 -7.43 -2.36 4.48
CA ARG A 56 -6.91 -1.38 5.44
C ARG A 56 -5.41 -1.52 5.64
N TRP A 57 -4.93 -2.75 5.79
CA TRP A 57 -3.50 -3.03 5.91
C TRP A 57 -2.75 -2.67 4.62
N ASP A 58 -3.27 -3.07 3.46
CA ASP A 58 -2.70 -2.75 2.15
C ASP A 58 -2.62 -1.22 1.93
N ALA A 59 -3.61 -0.47 2.40
CA ALA A 59 -3.62 0.98 2.32
C ALA A 59 -2.47 1.60 3.12
N VAL A 60 -2.23 1.12 4.34
CA VAL A 60 -1.11 1.56 5.18
C VAL A 60 0.22 1.20 4.55
N GLU A 61 0.36 -0.02 4.05
CA GLU A 61 1.61 -0.49 3.46
C GLU A 61 1.94 0.22 2.15
N ALA A 62 0.96 0.35 1.24
CA ALA A 62 1.15 1.13 0.01
C ALA A 62 1.50 2.58 0.31
N ARG A 63 0.86 3.19 1.32
CA ARG A 63 1.18 4.54 1.76
C ARG A 63 2.63 4.64 2.23
N ARG A 64 3.08 3.69 3.07
CA ARG A 64 4.47 3.61 3.56
C ARG A 64 5.48 3.55 2.41
N GLU A 65 5.23 2.72 1.41
CA GLU A 65 6.10 2.59 0.24
C GLU A 65 6.16 3.87 -0.60
N CYS A 66 5.02 4.53 -0.79
CA CYS A 66 4.97 5.80 -1.51
C CYS A 66 5.62 6.95 -0.73
N GLU A 67 5.58 6.94 0.60
CA GLU A 67 6.32 7.87 1.45
C GLU A 67 7.84 7.65 1.36
N ALA A 68 8.29 6.40 1.35
CA ALA A 68 9.70 6.06 1.13
C ALA A 68 10.17 6.54 -0.25
N PHE A 69 9.37 6.29 -1.30
CA PHE A 69 9.65 6.80 -2.64
C PHE A 69 9.77 8.33 -2.66
N ALA A 70 8.81 9.04 -2.06
CA ALA A 70 8.81 10.51 -2.00
C ALA A 70 10.02 11.06 -1.24
N ALA A 71 10.54 10.31 -0.26
CA ALA A 71 11.74 10.65 0.49
C ALA A 71 13.06 10.27 -0.21
N GLY A 72 13.01 9.69 -1.42
CA GLY A 72 14.19 9.17 -2.13
C GLY A 72 14.82 7.95 -1.46
N GLN A 73 14.07 7.24 -0.61
CA GLN A 73 14.48 6.01 0.04
C GLN A 73 14.11 4.79 -0.81
N PRO A 74 14.73 3.62 -0.58
CA PRO A 74 14.30 2.38 -1.20
C PRO A 74 12.81 2.10 -0.90
N SER A 75 12.05 1.81 -1.94
CA SER A 75 10.63 1.48 -1.87
C SER A 75 10.32 0.29 -2.79
N GLU A 76 9.38 -0.55 -2.40
CA GLU A 76 8.93 -1.71 -3.16
C GLU A 76 7.45 -1.56 -3.57
N ILE A 77 7.24 -0.66 -4.53
CA ILE A 77 5.93 -0.36 -5.13
C ILE A 77 5.57 -1.45 -6.15
N SER A 78 5.08 -2.57 -5.64
CA SER A 78 4.72 -3.77 -6.40
C SER A 78 3.49 -4.44 -5.80
N CYS A 79 2.90 -5.40 -6.53
CA CYS A 79 1.80 -6.22 -6.00
C CYS A 79 2.10 -6.77 -4.58
N LEU A 80 1.12 -6.65 -3.68
CA LEU A 80 1.26 -7.07 -2.27
C LEU A 80 0.91 -8.54 -2.02
N ASN A 81 0.46 -9.29 -3.03
CA ASN A 81 0.22 -10.72 -2.88
C ASN A 81 1.51 -11.45 -2.47
N GLY A 82 1.40 -12.37 -1.52
CA GLY A 82 2.51 -13.11 -0.91
C GLY A 82 3.36 -12.31 0.07
N ARG A 83 3.13 -10.99 0.20
CA ARG A 83 3.94 -10.08 1.05
C ARG A 83 3.21 -9.61 2.31
N ARG A 84 1.90 -9.90 2.42
CA ARG A 84 1.06 -9.43 3.53
C ARG A 84 1.42 -10.10 4.84
N ASP A 85 1.44 -9.30 5.91
CA ASP A 85 1.45 -9.83 7.27
C ASP A 85 0.05 -10.28 7.67
N TRP A 86 -0.27 -11.53 7.34
CA TRP A 86 -1.55 -12.14 7.71
C TRP A 86 -1.75 -12.26 9.22
N THR A 87 -0.69 -12.37 10.01
CA THR A 87 -0.79 -12.39 11.47
C THR A 87 -1.32 -11.04 11.97
N ALA A 88 -0.74 -9.94 11.49
CA ALA A 88 -1.21 -8.60 11.83
C ALA A 88 -2.63 -8.31 11.32
N ILE A 89 -2.95 -8.73 10.08
CA ILE A 89 -4.30 -8.56 9.52
C ILE A 89 -5.31 -9.30 10.38
N MET A 90 -5.09 -10.58 10.70
CA MET A 90 -6.03 -11.38 11.48
C MET A 90 -6.17 -10.88 12.92
N ALA A 91 -5.09 -10.40 13.53
CA ALA A 91 -5.14 -9.76 14.85
C ALA A 91 -5.96 -8.46 14.88
N SER A 92 -6.11 -7.79 13.73
CA SER A 92 -6.91 -6.56 13.63
C SER A 92 -8.42 -6.83 13.48
N VAL A 93 -8.81 -8.07 13.13
CA VAL A 93 -10.21 -8.47 12.98
C VAL A 93 -10.80 -8.78 14.36
N PRO A 94 -11.94 -8.17 14.74
CA PRO A 94 -12.63 -8.46 15.99
C PRO A 94 -12.92 -9.97 16.16
N GLY A 95 -12.49 -10.50 17.31
CA GLY A 95 -12.57 -11.93 17.61
C GLY A 95 -14.00 -12.48 17.62
N ASP A 96 -14.98 -11.64 17.94
CA ASP A 96 -16.40 -12.01 17.98
C ASP A 96 -17.00 -12.24 16.59
N TYR A 97 -16.33 -11.84 15.50
CA TYR A 97 -16.79 -12.10 14.14
C TYR A 97 -16.58 -13.56 13.72
N PHE A 98 -15.61 -14.25 14.33
CA PHE A 98 -15.29 -15.63 14.01
C PHE A 98 -16.35 -16.60 14.53
N GLY A 99 -16.59 -17.68 13.78
CA GLY A 99 -17.60 -18.69 14.13
C GLY A 99 -19.06 -18.26 13.90
N GLN A 100 -19.32 -17.00 13.55
CA GLN A 100 -20.67 -16.54 13.21
C GLN A 100 -21.13 -17.04 11.84
N SER A 101 -22.44 -17.21 11.67
CA SER A 101 -23.03 -17.55 10.37
C SER A 101 -23.01 -16.37 9.40
N ASN A 102 -23.09 -16.64 8.09
CA ASN A 102 -23.22 -15.61 7.05
C ASN A 102 -24.36 -14.61 7.35
N LYS A 103 -25.51 -15.11 7.84
CA LYS A 103 -26.66 -14.27 8.16
C LYS A 103 -26.38 -13.30 9.31
N ALA A 104 -25.66 -13.75 10.34
CA ALA A 104 -25.29 -12.94 11.49
C ALA A 104 -24.28 -11.84 11.10
N LEU A 105 -23.31 -12.19 10.24
CA LEU A 105 -22.25 -11.28 9.80
C LEU A 105 -22.69 -10.26 8.74
N ALA A 106 -23.84 -10.43 8.10
CA ALA A 106 -24.27 -9.52 7.03
C ALA A 106 -24.41 -8.06 7.49
N ALA A 107 -24.87 -7.82 8.73
CA ALA A 107 -24.93 -6.47 9.28
C ALA A 107 -23.54 -5.94 9.64
N THR A 108 -22.69 -6.80 10.20
CA THR A 108 -21.29 -6.48 10.52
C THR A 108 -20.52 -6.06 9.27
N TYR A 109 -20.63 -6.81 8.18
CA TYR A 109 -19.96 -6.49 6.93
C TYR A 109 -20.32 -5.09 6.42
N ARG A 110 -21.62 -4.73 6.45
CA ARG A 110 -22.05 -3.38 6.04
C ARG A 110 -21.45 -2.28 6.91
N LYS A 111 -21.32 -2.52 8.23
CA LYS A 111 -20.66 -1.57 9.15
C LYS A 111 -19.18 -1.40 8.80
N GLU A 112 -18.47 -2.50 8.53
CA GLU A 112 -17.06 -2.44 8.16
C GLU A 112 -16.82 -1.72 6.83
N MET A 113 -17.70 -1.91 5.83
CA MET A 113 -17.66 -1.14 4.59
C MET A 113 -17.87 0.36 4.83
N GLN A 114 -18.86 0.74 5.65
CA GLN A 114 -19.19 2.14 5.94
C GLN A 114 -18.07 2.87 6.69
N ARG A 115 -17.33 2.14 7.52
CA ARG A 115 -16.14 2.67 8.20
C ARG A 115 -15.03 3.05 7.21
N GLY A 116 -15.05 2.49 6.00
CA GLY A 116 -14.02 2.69 5.00
C GLY A 116 -12.73 1.92 5.31
N ASN A 117 -11.81 1.96 4.35
CA ASN A 117 -10.55 1.23 4.43
C ASN A 117 -9.30 2.06 4.06
N GLY A 118 -9.46 3.32 3.64
CA GLY A 118 -8.34 4.23 3.38
C GLY A 118 -7.57 3.97 2.08
N PHE A 119 -7.96 2.94 1.31
CA PHE A 119 -7.18 2.54 0.14
C PHE A 119 -7.21 3.57 -0.98
N LYS A 120 -8.37 4.22 -1.19
CA LYS A 120 -8.49 5.28 -2.20
C LYS A 120 -7.58 6.46 -1.87
N GLU A 121 -7.52 6.84 -0.60
CA GLU A 121 -6.70 7.93 -0.08
C GLU A 121 -5.20 7.60 -0.20
N ALA A 122 -4.81 6.36 0.12
CA ALA A 122 -3.44 5.88 -0.07
C ALA A 122 -3.02 5.95 -1.55
N MET A 123 -3.86 5.44 -2.47
CA MET A 123 -3.58 5.50 -3.91
C MET A 123 -3.54 6.93 -4.44
N ALA A 124 -4.41 7.81 -3.95
CA ALA A 124 -4.39 9.23 -4.32
C ALA A 124 -3.07 9.90 -3.91
N TYR A 125 -2.56 9.59 -2.72
CA TYR A 125 -1.26 10.08 -2.31
C TYR A 125 -0.13 9.53 -3.17
N CYS A 126 -0.10 8.22 -3.41
CA CYS A 126 0.90 7.60 -4.27
C CYS A 126 0.99 8.28 -5.64
N ARG A 127 -0.15 8.58 -6.27
CA ARG A 127 -0.19 9.36 -7.51
C ARG A 127 0.32 10.79 -7.33
N SER A 128 -0.05 11.45 -6.24
CA SER A 128 0.36 12.83 -5.98
C SER A 128 1.88 13.00 -5.83
N VAL A 129 2.58 11.95 -5.39
CA VAL A 129 4.05 11.95 -5.29
C VAL A 129 4.73 11.30 -6.51
N GLY A 130 3.98 10.87 -7.52
CA GLY A 130 4.51 10.23 -8.72
C GLY A 130 5.00 8.80 -8.52
N ALA A 131 4.64 8.15 -7.40
CA ALA A 131 5.04 6.77 -7.11
C ALA A 131 4.37 5.75 -8.05
N ILE A 132 3.14 6.06 -8.48
CA ILE A 132 2.31 5.26 -9.40
C ILE A 132 1.58 6.19 -10.37
N GLU A 133 1.05 5.61 -11.46
CA GLU A 133 0.19 6.30 -12.44
C GLU A 133 -1.26 6.57 -11.95
#